data_AF-A0A9D8JL06-F1
#
_entry.id   AF-A0A9D8JL06-F1
#
_cell.length_a   1.000
_cell.length_b   1.000
_cell.length_c   1.000
_cell.angle_alpha   90.00
_cell.angle_beta   90.00
_cell.angle_gamma   90.00
#
_symmetry.space_group_name_H-M   'P 1'
#
loop_
_entity.id
_entity.type
_entity.pdbx_description
1 polymer ?
#
loop_
_entity_poly.entity_id
_entity_poly.type
_entity_poly.pdbx_seq_one_letter_code
_entity_poly.pdbx_strand_id
1 'polypeptide(L)'
;MRKRIILSGLAVSVLMLGFLLTSAHAQVPDLSVWNGTWHRLNVRETGSNYDGARMNRDNQNSVIYLQIHDQIGPILNATLYLREDLNWVPVPIEMNFIGGAPLDFIFHVEFQSTDAIGTLFIGFAGQLSGRMVGGILRSTSFKSLGGYVWEQEAVESWARGLSITGNLISGPPPGVIVPVNGSSM
;
A
#
# COMPACT_ATOMS: atom_id res chain seq x y z
N MET A 1 -26.43 65.68 22.24
CA MET A 1 -26.06 64.39 22.86
C MET A 1 -26.20 63.27 21.83
N ARG A 2 -25.11 62.68 21.35
CA ARG A 2 -25.12 61.47 20.51
C ARG A 2 -24.18 60.44 21.14
N LYS A 3 -24.75 59.39 21.74
CA LYS A 3 -24.00 58.19 22.17
C LYS A 3 -23.84 57.28 20.95
N ARG A 4 -22.60 57.10 20.48
CA ARG A 4 -22.26 56.12 19.44
C ARG A 4 -22.05 54.76 20.08
N ILE A 5 -22.71 53.78 19.49
CA ILE A 5 -22.79 52.37 19.88
C ILE A 5 -21.46 51.67 19.54
N ILE A 6 -20.80 51.12 20.56
CA ILE A 6 -19.67 50.18 20.43
C ILE A 6 -20.30 48.78 20.46
N LEU A 7 -20.62 48.20 19.31
CA LEU A 7 -21.21 46.84 19.24
C LEU A 7 -20.70 45.99 18.05
N SER A 8 -19.60 46.39 17.43
CA SER A 8 -19.01 45.67 16.28
C SER A 8 -17.79 44.79 16.63
N GLY A 9 -17.30 44.82 17.88
CA GLY A 9 -16.09 44.09 18.28
C GLY A 9 -16.30 42.69 18.86
N LEU A 10 -17.49 42.37 19.39
CA LEU A 10 -17.71 41.12 20.14
C LEU A 10 -18.15 39.93 19.26
N ALA A 11 -18.80 40.20 18.12
CA ALA A 11 -19.31 39.16 17.23
C ALA A 11 -18.21 38.48 16.38
N VAL A 12 -17.09 39.17 16.10
CA VAL A 12 -15.97 38.61 15.33
C VAL A 12 -15.12 37.65 16.19
N SER A 13 -15.01 37.91 17.49
CA SER A 13 -14.20 37.09 18.40
C SER A 13 -14.83 35.72 18.72
N VAL A 14 -16.17 35.61 18.71
CA VAL A 14 -16.87 34.34 18.95
C VAL A 14 -16.80 33.42 17.73
N LEU A 15 -16.74 33.98 16.51
CA LEU A 15 -16.60 33.22 15.26
C LEU A 15 -15.17 32.68 15.05
N MET A 16 -14.14 33.40 15.53
CA MET A 16 -12.75 32.93 15.52
C MET A 16 -12.47 31.86 16.58
N LEU A 17 -13.11 31.91 17.75
CA LEU A 17 -12.98 30.85 18.77
C LEU A 17 -13.63 29.52 18.35
N GLY A 18 -14.67 29.56 17.49
CA GLY A 18 -15.31 28.36 16.95
C GLY A 18 -14.47 27.60 15.92
N PHE A 19 -13.57 28.29 15.21
CA PHE A 19 -12.71 27.69 14.18
C PHE A 19 -11.44 27.01 14.73
N LEU A 20 -11.05 27.33 15.97
CA LEU A 20 -9.85 26.76 16.60
C LEU A 20 -10.10 25.42 17.32
N LEU A 21 -11.35 24.94 17.38
CA LEU A 21 -11.74 23.72 18.12
C LEU A 21 -12.04 22.52 17.23
N THR A 22 -11.90 22.62 15.90
CA THR A 22 -12.19 21.50 15.00
C THR A 22 -11.05 21.22 14.02
N SER A 23 -9.80 21.28 14.47
CA SER A 23 -8.75 20.45 13.88
C SER A 23 -8.90 19.03 14.47
N ALA A 24 -10.02 18.39 14.17
CA ALA A 24 -10.11 16.94 14.28
C ALA A 24 -9.15 16.41 13.21
N HIS A 25 -7.89 16.20 13.59
CA HIS A 25 -6.98 15.40 12.80
C HIS A 25 -7.73 14.12 12.49
N ALA A 26 -7.98 13.82 11.21
CA ALA A 26 -8.65 12.61 10.80
C ALA A 26 -7.85 11.44 11.38
N GLN A 27 -8.37 10.84 12.44
CA GLN A 27 -7.68 9.77 13.13
C GLN A 27 -7.61 8.60 12.15
N VAL A 28 -6.39 8.15 11.85
CA VAL A 28 -6.18 6.95 11.04
C VAL A 28 -6.90 5.81 11.77
N PRO A 29 -7.79 5.05 11.09
CA PRO A 29 -8.45 3.92 11.71
C PRO A 29 -7.43 2.91 12.23
N ASP A 30 -7.79 2.17 13.28
CA ASP A 30 -7.02 1.02 13.72
C ASP A 30 -7.17 -0.12 12.70
N LEU A 31 -6.06 -0.52 12.09
CA LEU A 31 -5.95 -1.56 11.06
C LEU A 31 -5.27 -2.83 11.63
N SER A 32 -5.14 -2.96 12.94
CA SER A 32 -4.50 -4.11 13.60
C SER A 32 -5.12 -5.47 13.26
N VAL A 33 -6.38 -5.51 12.79
CA VAL A 33 -7.04 -6.72 12.30
C VAL A 33 -6.32 -7.36 11.10
N TRP A 34 -5.48 -6.60 10.39
CA TRP A 34 -4.71 -7.06 9.24
C TRP A 34 -3.34 -7.63 9.62
N ASN A 35 -2.88 -7.43 10.85
CA ASN A 35 -1.57 -7.87 11.31
C ASN A 35 -1.46 -9.40 11.26
N GLY A 36 -0.35 -9.88 10.68
CA GLY A 36 -0.09 -11.30 10.46
C GLY A 36 -0.89 -11.94 9.31
N THR A 37 -1.72 -11.18 8.59
CA THR A 37 -2.51 -11.74 7.48
C THR A 37 -1.65 -12.02 6.26
N TRP A 38 -1.95 -13.13 5.59
CA TRP A 38 -1.28 -13.56 4.37
C TRP A 38 -2.23 -13.49 3.18
N HIS A 39 -1.75 -12.98 2.06
CA HIS A 39 -2.54 -12.86 0.82
C HIS A 39 -1.76 -13.48 -0.34
N ARG A 40 -2.46 -14.26 -1.17
CA ARG A 40 -1.95 -14.69 -2.48
C ARG A 40 -2.40 -13.68 -3.53
N LEU A 41 -1.45 -13.05 -4.20
CA LEU A 41 -1.71 -12.03 -5.20
C LEU A 41 -1.40 -12.57 -6.60
N ASN A 42 -2.33 -12.38 -7.54
CA ASN A 42 -2.09 -12.55 -8.96
C ASN A 42 -1.75 -11.18 -9.54
N VAL A 43 -0.57 -11.09 -10.14
CA VAL A 43 -0.06 -9.89 -10.77
C VAL A 43 -0.14 -10.08 -12.27
N ARG A 44 -0.64 -9.04 -12.94
CA ARG A 44 -0.61 -8.92 -14.39
C ARG A 44 0.08 -7.63 -14.76
N GLU A 45 1.08 -7.76 -15.59
CA GLU A 45 1.85 -6.67 -16.16
C GLU A 45 1.60 -6.61 -17.66
N THR A 46 1.43 -5.41 -18.19
CA THR A 46 1.17 -5.21 -19.62
C THR A 46 1.89 -3.95 -20.06
N GLY A 47 2.82 -4.07 -21.00
CA GLY A 47 3.60 -2.92 -21.44
C GLY A 47 4.55 -3.21 -22.58
N SER A 48 5.69 -2.54 -22.56
CA SER A 48 6.72 -2.66 -23.59
C SER A 48 8.12 -2.67 -22.98
N ASN A 49 9.03 -3.37 -23.64
CA ASN A 49 10.47 -3.29 -23.38
C ASN A 49 11.19 -2.74 -24.62
N TYR A 50 12.30 -2.04 -24.39
CA TYR A 50 13.25 -1.59 -25.39
C TYR A 50 14.53 -2.39 -25.23
N ASP A 51 14.90 -3.18 -26.24
CA ASP A 51 16.06 -4.09 -26.22
C ASP A 51 17.35 -3.46 -26.79
N GLY A 52 17.37 -2.13 -26.93
CA GLY A 52 18.46 -1.40 -27.56
C GLY A 52 18.33 -1.26 -29.09
N ALA A 53 17.43 -2.01 -29.74
CA ALA A 53 17.19 -1.93 -31.18
C ALA A 53 15.74 -1.59 -31.53
N ARG A 54 14.77 -2.08 -30.75
CA ARG A 54 13.34 -1.92 -31.03
C ARG A 54 12.49 -1.97 -29.76
N MET A 55 11.26 -1.47 -29.89
CA MET A 55 10.22 -1.65 -28.89
C MET A 55 9.51 -2.99 -29.12
N ASN A 56 9.46 -3.85 -28.10
CA ASN A 56 8.63 -5.05 -28.11
C ASN A 56 7.51 -4.93 -27.08
N ARG A 57 6.35 -5.51 -27.38
CA ARG A 57 5.26 -5.61 -26.41
C ARG A 57 5.52 -6.81 -25.51
N ASP A 58 5.37 -6.61 -24.21
CA ASP A 58 5.53 -7.67 -23.23
C ASP A 58 4.36 -7.68 -22.24
N ASN A 59 3.88 -8.89 -21.93
CA ASN A 59 2.82 -9.13 -20.97
C ASN A 59 3.23 -10.29 -20.08
N GLN A 60 3.25 -10.05 -18.78
CA GLN A 60 3.66 -11.05 -17.81
C GLN A 60 2.54 -11.27 -16.80
N ASN A 61 2.39 -12.52 -16.37
CA ASN A 61 1.52 -12.88 -15.26
C ASN A 61 2.35 -13.63 -14.23
N SER A 62 2.25 -13.24 -12.98
CA SER A 62 2.98 -13.87 -11.89
C SER A 62 2.10 -14.00 -10.66
N VAL A 63 2.55 -14.85 -9.73
CA VAL A 63 1.93 -15.01 -8.42
C VAL A 63 2.96 -14.58 -7.40
N ILE A 64 2.56 -13.66 -6.54
CA ILE A 64 3.36 -13.20 -5.41
C ILE A 64 2.55 -13.35 -4.13
N TYR A 65 3.20 -13.23 -2.99
CA TYR A 65 2.53 -13.24 -1.70
C TYR A 65 2.78 -11.96 -0.94
N LEU A 66 1.82 -11.57 -0.11
CA LEU A 66 1.90 -10.41 0.76
C LEU A 66 1.65 -10.85 2.20
N GLN A 67 2.53 -10.47 3.11
CA GLN A 67 2.31 -10.57 4.55
C GLN A 67 2.24 -9.16 5.14
N ILE A 68 1.17 -8.85 5.86
CA ILE A 68 1.03 -7.59 6.62
C ILE A 68 1.52 -7.84 8.05
N HIS A 69 2.34 -6.94 8.60
CA HIS A 69 2.99 -7.14 9.91
C HIS A 69 2.36 -6.29 11.01
N ASP A 70 2.50 -4.98 10.90
CA ASP A 70 2.07 -4.00 11.88
C ASP A 70 1.70 -2.66 11.23
N GLN A 71 1.13 -1.77 12.04
CA GLN A 71 0.73 -0.43 11.64
C GLN A 71 1.47 0.60 12.50
N ILE A 72 2.11 1.57 11.84
CA ILE A 72 2.76 2.72 12.47
C ILE A 72 2.13 4.00 11.89
N GLY A 73 1.18 4.58 12.63
CA GLY A 73 0.41 5.73 12.15
C GLY A 73 -0.39 5.39 10.88
N PRO A 74 -0.23 6.13 9.77
CA PRO A 74 -0.92 5.82 8.50
C PRO A 74 -0.27 4.70 7.69
N ILE A 75 0.82 4.09 8.14
CA ILE A 75 1.59 3.12 7.35
C ILE A 75 1.31 1.72 7.87
N LEU A 76 0.92 0.79 6.98
CA LEU A 76 1.00 -0.64 7.26
C LEU A 76 2.32 -1.17 6.69
N ASN A 77 3.14 -1.77 7.54
CA ASN A 77 4.35 -2.44 7.10
C ASN A 77 3.98 -3.82 6.60
N ALA A 78 4.53 -4.18 5.45
CA ALA A 78 4.27 -5.47 4.84
C ALA A 78 5.53 -6.00 4.14
N THR A 79 5.47 -7.26 3.74
CA THR A 79 6.50 -7.90 2.92
C THR A 79 5.85 -8.55 1.73
N LEU A 80 6.31 -8.19 0.53
CA LEU A 80 6.06 -8.95 -0.68
C LEU A 80 7.06 -10.08 -0.77
N TYR A 81 6.59 -11.27 -1.15
CA TYR A 81 7.44 -12.40 -1.49
C TYR A 81 7.37 -12.59 -2.99
N LEU A 82 8.44 -12.19 -3.66
CA LEU A 82 8.61 -12.31 -5.10
C LEU A 82 9.30 -13.64 -5.42
N ARG A 83 9.00 -14.20 -6.58
CA ARG A 83 9.62 -15.45 -7.03
C ARG A 83 10.84 -15.10 -7.88
N GLU A 84 12.03 -15.44 -7.40
CA GLU A 84 13.27 -15.39 -8.17
C GLU A 84 13.78 -16.83 -8.34
N ASP A 85 13.76 -17.33 -9.57
CA ASP A 85 14.00 -18.73 -9.90
C ASP A 85 13.16 -19.70 -9.04
N LEU A 86 13.83 -20.45 -8.16
CA LEU A 86 13.25 -21.44 -7.26
C LEU A 86 13.06 -20.92 -5.83
N ASN A 87 13.44 -19.67 -5.55
CA ASN A 87 13.45 -19.08 -4.23
C ASN A 87 12.41 -17.97 -4.10
N TRP A 88 11.92 -17.79 -2.88
CA TRP A 88 11.08 -16.63 -2.54
C TRP A 88 11.95 -15.57 -1.90
N VAL A 89 11.96 -14.38 -2.50
CA VAL A 89 12.74 -13.23 -2.03
C VAL A 89 11.82 -12.26 -1.31
N PRO A 90 12.08 -11.97 -0.02
CA PRO A 90 11.29 -11.02 0.74
C PRO A 90 11.69 -9.58 0.38
N VAL A 91 10.70 -8.77 0.02
CA VAL A 91 10.83 -7.35 -0.27
C VAL A 91 9.95 -6.58 0.71
N PRO A 92 10.53 -5.86 1.70
CA PRO A 92 9.74 -5.02 2.60
C PRO A 92 9.11 -3.87 1.82
N ILE A 93 7.84 -3.59 2.11
CA ILE A 93 7.10 -2.48 1.52
C ILE A 93 6.29 -1.74 2.58
N GLU A 94 6.01 -0.47 2.30
CA GLU A 94 5.14 0.38 3.10
C GLU A 94 3.84 0.62 2.35
N MET A 95 2.71 0.25 2.97
CA MET A 95 1.37 0.51 2.45
C MET A 95 0.81 1.74 3.15
N ASN A 96 0.87 2.89 2.48
CA ASN A 96 0.38 4.16 2.99
C ASN A 96 -1.14 4.22 2.91
N PHE A 97 -1.82 4.27 4.05
CA PHE A 97 -3.27 4.48 4.13
C PHE A 97 -3.65 5.83 3.51
N ILE A 98 -4.61 5.80 2.58
CA ILE A 98 -5.19 7.01 1.98
C ILE A 98 -6.51 7.36 2.66
N GLY A 99 -7.40 6.38 2.83
CA GLY A 99 -8.74 6.61 3.36
C GLY A 99 -9.60 5.36 3.36
N GLY A 100 -10.64 5.34 4.20
CA GLY A 100 -11.58 4.24 4.32
C GLY A 100 -11.86 3.85 5.77
N ALA A 101 -12.39 2.64 5.94
CA ALA A 101 -12.74 2.04 7.22
C ALA A 101 -11.82 0.85 7.54
N PRO A 102 -11.75 0.38 8.80
CA PRO A 102 -10.87 -0.72 9.20
C PRO A 102 -10.94 -2.00 8.35
N LEU A 103 -12.11 -2.31 7.79
CA LEU A 103 -12.31 -3.50 6.96
C LEU A 103 -12.47 -3.20 5.47
N ASP A 104 -12.36 -1.93 5.05
CA ASP A 104 -12.45 -1.55 3.65
C ASP A 104 -11.76 -0.20 3.44
N PHE A 105 -10.52 -0.23 2.96
CA PHE A 105 -9.69 0.96 2.81
C PHE A 105 -8.85 0.96 1.55
N ILE A 106 -8.43 2.16 1.18
CA ILE A 106 -7.55 2.45 0.05
C ILE A 106 -6.17 2.78 0.59
N PHE A 107 -5.15 2.28 -0.09
CA PHE A 107 -3.75 2.50 0.24
C PHE A 107 -2.92 2.74 -1.02
N HIS A 108 -1.69 3.20 -0.81
CA HIS A 108 -0.70 3.45 -1.84
C HIS A 108 0.64 2.81 -1.47
N VAL A 109 1.31 2.25 -2.46
CA VAL A 109 2.67 1.69 -2.33
C VAL A 109 3.53 2.32 -3.39
N GLU A 110 4.70 2.79 -2.97
CA GLU A 110 5.83 3.15 -3.83
C GLU A 110 7.06 2.38 -3.37
N PHE A 111 7.81 1.86 -4.32
CA PHE A 111 9.03 1.12 -4.08
C PHE A 111 10.04 1.44 -5.17
N GLN A 112 11.28 1.67 -4.76
CA GLN A 112 12.42 1.83 -5.65
C GLN A 112 13.56 0.94 -5.15
N SER A 113 14.18 0.21 -6.06
CA SER A 113 15.42 -0.52 -5.83
C SER A 113 16.42 -0.17 -6.91
N THR A 114 17.65 0.15 -6.52
CA THR A 114 18.76 0.37 -7.46
C THR A 114 19.89 -0.56 -7.08
N ASP A 115 20.41 -1.28 -8.07
CA ASP A 115 21.57 -2.14 -7.91
C ASP A 115 22.62 -1.85 -9.00
N ALA A 116 23.56 -2.78 -9.19
CA ALA A 116 24.62 -2.61 -10.18
C ALA A 116 24.13 -2.78 -11.64
N ILE A 117 22.95 -3.37 -11.84
CA ILE A 117 22.38 -3.72 -13.14
C ILE A 117 21.43 -2.62 -13.60
N GLY A 118 20.65 -2.06 -12.69
CA GLY A 118 19.66 -1.06 -13.05
C GLY A 118 18.91 -0.44 -11.87
N THR A 119 17.82 0.22 -12.20
CA THR A 119 16.85 0.73 -11.23
C THR A 119 15.46 0.25 -11.56
N LEU A 120 14.81 -0.37 -10.59
CA LEU A 120 13.43 -0.81 -10.60
C LEU A 120 12.57 0.18 -9.79
N PHE A 121 11.45 0.58 -10.36
CA PHE A 121 10.40 1.36 -9.71
C PHE A 121 9.06 0.67 -9.83
N ILE A 122 8.34 0.58 -8.71
CA ILE A 122 6.98 0.05 -8.63
C ILE A 122 6.13 1.09 -7.90
N GLY A 123 4.97 1.42 -8.45
CA GLY A 123 4.00 2.29 -7.82
C GLY A 123 2.58 1.82 -8.08
N PHE A 124 1.75 1.71 -7.05
CA PHE A 124 0.34 1.38 -7.23
C PHE A 124 -0.55 1.86 -6.08
N ALA A 125 -1.80 2.15 -6.42
CA ALA A 125 -2.88 2.31 -5.46
C ALA A 125 -3.70 1.02 -5.39
N GLY A 126 -4.21 0.68 -4.21
CA GLY A 126 -5.02 -0.51 -4.02
C GLY A 126 -6.15 -0.30 -3.03
N GLN A 127 -7.12 -1.20 -3.07
CA GLN A 127 -8.18 -1.34 -2.09
C GLN A 127 -8.05 -2.72 -1.43
N LEU A 128 -8.15 -2.73 -0.10
CA LEU A 128 -8.18 -3.94 0.70
C LEU A 128 -9.49 -3.99 1.47
N SER A 129 -10.30 -5.00 1.19
CA SER A 129 -11.60 -5.22 1.82
C SER A 129 -11.63 -6.55 2.55
N GLY A 130 -12.29 -6.63 3.69
CA GLY A 130 -12.29 -7.77 4.59
C GLY A 130 -13.67 -8.06 5.17
N ARG A 131 -13.92 -9.31 5.53
CA ARG A 131 -15.14 -9.74 6.23
C ARG A 131 -14.80 -10.51 7.50
N MET A 132 -15.37 -10.06 8.61
CA MET A 132 -15.24 -10.72 9.91
C MET A 132 -16.41 -11.67 10.17
N VAL A 133 -16.13 -12.81 10.81
CA VAL A 133 -17.14 -13.71 11.38
C VAL A 133 -16.65 -14.21 12.73
N GLY A 134 -17.40 -13.91 13.78
CA GLY A 134 -17.03 -14.29 15.16
C GLY A 134 -15.73 -13.66 15.63
N GLY A 135 -15.43 -12.42 15.22
CA GLY A 135 -14.19 -11.73 15.56
C GLY A 135 -12.95 -12.19 14.78
N ILE A 136 -13.10 -13.07 13.79
CA ILE A 136 -12.00 -13.59 12.96
C ILE A 136 -12.18 -13.13 11.51
N LEU A 137 -11.10 -12.67 10.88
CA LEU A 137 -11.08 -12.32 9.46
C LEU A 137 -11.21 -13.60 8.61
N ARG A 138 -12.32 -13.73 7.86
CA ARG A 138 -12.65 -14.95 7.11
C ARG A 138 -12.33 -14.87 5.63
N SER A 139 -12.46 -13.69 5.05
CA SER A 139 -12.19 -13.47 3.64
C SER A 139 -11.70 -12.06 3.43
N THR A 140 -10.83 -11.90 2.43
CA THR A 140 -10.32 -10.61 2.01
C THR A 140 -10.35 -10.52 0.49
N SER A 141 -10.43 -9.31 -0.01
CA SER A 141 -10.27 -8.98 -1.42
C SER A 141 -9.22 -7.89 -1.52
N PHE A 142 -8.14 -8.20 -2.23
CA PHE A 142 -7.14 -7.23 -2.63
C PHE A 142 -7.39 -6.86 -4.09
N LYS A 143 -7.41 -5.57 -4.42
CA LYS A 143 -7.53 -5.09 -5.80
C LYS A 143 -6.72 -3.82 -6.00
N SER A 144 -5.82 -3.82 -6.99
CA SER A 144 -5.20 -2.57 -7.45
C SER A 144 -6.24 -1.68 -8.13
N LEU A 145 -6.19 -0.38 -7.85
CA LEU A 145 -6.95 0.67 -8.55
C LEU A 145 -6.19 1.22 -9.76
N GLY A 146 -4.92 0.83 -9.90
CA GLY A 146 -4.03 1.20 -10.98
C GLY A 146 -2.59 1.17 -10.46
N GLY A 147 -1.65 0.99 -11.37
CA GLY A 147 -0.25 0.98 -11.01
C GLY A 147 0.65 0.88 -12.23
N TYR A 148 1.93 1.00 -11.97
CA TYR A 148 2.98 0.89 -12.95
C TYR A 148 4.18 0.18 -12.35
N VAL A 149 4.98 -0.36 -13.24
CA VAL A 149 6.33 -0.80 -12.96
C VAL A 149 7.19 -0.37 -14.14
N TRP A 150 8.38 0.13 -13.84
CA TRP A 150 9.38 0.34 -14.87
C TRP A 150 10.75 0.01 -14.32
N GLU A 151 11.61 -0.46 -15.20
CA GLU A 151 13.00 -0.73 -14.89
C GLU A 151 13.87 -0.18 -16.00
N GLN A 152 15.01 0.34 -15.59
CA GLN A 152 16.02 0.86 -16.47
C GLN A 152 17.35 0.18 -16.16
N GLU A 153 17.83 -0.60 -17.10
CA GLU A 153 19.16 -1.19 -17.11
C GLU A 153 20.04 -0.52 -18.17
N ALA A 154 21.31 -0.92 -18.24
CA ALA A 154 22.27 -0.37 -19.20
C ALA A 154 21.91 -0.65 -20.67
N VAL A 155 21.27 -1.79 -20.95
CA VAL A 155 21.01 -2.28 -22.32
C VAL A 155 19.54 -2.54 -22.60
N GLU A 156 18.73 -2.70 -21.55
CA GLU A 156 17.30 -2.95 -21.65
C GLU A 156 16.55 -1.99 -20.74
N SER A 157 15.34 -1.59 -21.14
CA SER A 157 14.45 -0.83 -20.29
C SER A 157 13.03 -1.26 -20.55
N TRP A 158 12.21 -1.37 -19.51
CA TRP A 158 10.82 -1.75 -19.65
C TRP A 158 9.89 -0.86 -18.84
N ALA A 159 8.67 -0.68 -19.34
CA ALA A 159 7.61 0.05 -18.66
C ALA A 159 6.29 -0.68 -18.89
N ARG A 160 5.59 -1.02 -17.79
CA ARG A 160 4.36 -1.80 -17.81
C ARG A 160 3.32 -1.21 -16.86
N GLY A 161 2.06 -1.29 -17.27
CA GLY A 161 0.93 -1.10 -16.38
C GLY A 161 0.74 -2.34 -15.49
N LEU A 162 0.36 -2.10 -14.24
CA LEU A 162 0.26 -3.12 -13.20
C LEU A 162 -1.20 -3.31 -12.77
N SER A 163 -1.65 -4.57 -12.74
CA SER A 163 -2.93 -4.98 -12.19
C SER A 163 -2.73 -6.12 -11.22
N ILE A 164 -3.18 -5.94 -9.98
CA ILE A 164 -3.01 -6.90 -8.89
C ILE A 164 -4.38 -7.26 -8.31
N THR A 165 -4.63 -8.54 -8.14
CA THR A 165 -5.81 -9.04 -7.41
C THR A 165 -5.38 -10.12 -6.43
N GLY A 166 -6.10 -10.30 -5.34
CA GLY A 166 -5.71 -11.33 -4.39
C GLY A 166 -6.72 -11.62 -3.30
N ASN A 167 -6.45 -12.68 -2.55
CA ASN A 167 -7.31 -13.16 -1.48
C ASN A 167 -6.47 -13.68 -0.30
N LEU A 168 -7.10 -13.70 0.87
CA LEU A 168 -6.58 -14.29 2.10
C LEU A 168 -6.18 -15.75 1.90
N ILE A 169 -5.06 -16.14 2.51
CA ILE A 169 -4.65 -17.54 2.69
C ILE A 169 -4.39 -17.83 4.16
N SER A 170 -4.40 -19.11 4.54
CA SER A 170 -4.38 -19.56 5.94
C SER A 170 -3.01 -19.49 6.63
N GLY A 171 -1.98 -18.94 5.97
CA GLY A 171 -0.63 -18.82 6.52
C GLY A 171 0.43 -18.68 5.42
N PRO A 172 1.72 -18.80 5.79
CA PRO A 172 2.83 -18.74 4.85
C PRO A 172 2.67 -19.80 3.76
N PRO A 173 2.88 -19.45 2.49
CA PRO A 173 2.82 -20.41 1.40
C PRO A 173 4.02 -21.39 1.46
N PRO A 174 3.90 -22.60 0.89
CA PRO A 174 4.99 -23.57 0.87
C PRO A 174 6.28 -23.00 0.27
N GLY A 175 7.40 -23.20 0.96
CA GLY A 175 8.73 -22.77 0.52
C GLY A 175 9.06 -21.30 0.81
N VAL A 176 8.13 -20.50 1.33
CA VAL A 176 8.49 -19.18 1.88
C VAL A 176 9.11 -19.38 3.26
N ILE A 177 10.37 -18.96 3.39
CA ILE A 177 11.06 -18.92 4.68
C ILE A 177 10.74 -17.57 5.31
N VAL A 178 9.96 -17.59 6.38
CA VAL A 178 9.70 -16.39 7.19
C VAL A 178 10.89 -16.21 8.14
N PRO A 179 11.61 -15.07 8.11
CA PRO A 179 12.62 -14.79 9.11
C PRO A 179 11.96 -14.86 10.48
N VAL A 180 12.44 -15.77 11.33
CA VAL A 180 12.04 -15.75 12.74
C VAL A 180 12.73 -14.53 13.31
N ASN A 181 12.00 -13.43 13.47
CA ASN A 181 12.50 -12.29 14.21
C ASN A 181 12.87 -12.82 15.59
N GLY A 182 14.18 -12.92 15.85
CA GLY A 182 14.70 -13.44 17.09
C GLY A 182 14.06 -12.66 18.22
N SER A 183 13.31 -13.35 19.08
CA SER A 183 12.86 -12.81 20.35
C SER A 183 14.10 -12.28 21.06
N SER A 184 14.26 -10.96 21.08
CA SER A 184 15.20 -10.31 21.97
C SER A 184 14.79 -10.69 23.38
N MET A 185 15.55 -11.62 23.99
CA MET A 185 15.52 -11.88 25.42
C MET A 185 16.08 -10.67 26.17
#